data_AF-A0A838W8E4-F1
#
_entry.id   AF-A0A838W8E4-F1
#
_cell.length_a   1.000
_cell.length_b   1.000
_cell.length_c   1.000
_cell.angle_alpha   90.00
_cell.angle_beta   90.00
_cell.angle_gamma   90.00
#
_symmetry.space_group_name_H-M   'P 1'
#
loop_
_entity.id
_entity.type
_entity.pdbx_description
1 polymer ?
#
loop_
_entity_poly.entity_id
_entity_poly.type
_entity_poly.pdbx_seq_one_letter_code
_entity_poly.pdbx_strand_id
1 'polypeptide(L)'
;MPRSQIDQPVISSEIMPNRMLTAAERDLAQSLLNRLRADLEDLSSGNPDLLFAYRRKIYKELTYDERGTPAMHKALKRAKYQEQLGLCAICRNPLPERYAVLDRFEAAKGYTVENIRLIHSNCDITTQAERRYA
;
A
#
# COMPACT_ATOMS: atom_id res chain seq x y z
N MET A 1 18.01 -44.17 8.58
CA MET A 1 17.36 -43.21 9.49
C MET A 1 16.58 -42.20 8.65
N PRO A 2 15.23 -42.20 8.66
CA PRO A 2 14.46 -41.28 7.85
C PRO A 2 14.28 -39.96 8.61
N ARG A 3 14.89 -38.88 8.11
CA ARG A 3 14.65 -37.53 8.61
C ARG A 3 13.36 -36.99 8.00
N SER A 4 12.31 -37.08 8.81
CA SER A 4 11.23 -36.10 8.97
C SER A 4 11.01 -35.14 7.79
N GLN A 5 9.93 -35.39 7.05
CA GLN A 5 9.25 -34.39 6.24
C GLN A 5 8.94 -33.18 7.13
N ILE A 6 9.58 -32.05 6.84
CA ILE A 6 9.22 -30.77 7.43
C ILE A 6 8.00 -30.30 6.62
N ASP A 7 6.81 -30.49 7.19
CA ASP A 7 5.59 -29.82 6.74
C ASP A 7 5.86 -28.31 6.73
N GLN A 8 6.09 -27.76 5.53
CA GLN A 8 6.03 -26.33 5.35
C GLN A 8 4.56 -25.92 5.45
N PRO A 9 4.19 -24.94 6.29
CA PRO A 9 2.85 -24.40 6.25
C PRO A 9 2.67 -23.71 4.91
N VAL A 10 1.87 -24.36 4.05
CA VAL A 10 1.34 -23.79 2.83
C VAL A 10 0.40 -22.65 3.25
N ILE A 11 0.94 -21.44 3.37
CA ILE A 11 0.10 -20.23 3.44
C ILE A 11 -0.37 -19.95 2.02
N SER A 12 -1.33 -20.76 1.56
CA SER A 12 -2.21 -20.42 0.45
C SER A 12 -3.19 -19.37 0.97
N SER A 13 -2.73 -18.14 1.21
CA SER A 13 -3.65 -17.02 1.34
C SER A 13 -4.12 -16.68 -0.07
N GLU A 14 -5.33 -17.10 -0.40
CA GLU A 14 -6.06 -16.65 -1.57
C GLU A 14 -5.93 -15.13 -1.66
N ILE A 15 -5.18 -14.62 -2.64
CA ILE A 15 -5.03 -13.19 -2.87
C ILE A 15 -6.38 -12.72 -3.40
N MET A 16 -7.25 -12.29 -2.50
CA MET A 16 -8.54 -11.73 -2.90
C MET A 16 -8.27 -10.46 -3.71
N PRO A 17 -8.84 -10.33 -4.92
CA PRO A 17 -8.71 -9.11 -5.71
C PRO A 17 -9.32 -7.94 -4.93
N ASN A 18 -8.68 -6.78 -5.01
CA ASN A 18 -9.22 -5.58 -4.37
C ASN A 18 -10.62 -5.28 -4.91
N ARG A 19 -11.56 -4.92 -4.02
CA ARG A 19 -12.92 -4.55 -4.42
C ARG A 19 -12.88 -3.40 -5.43
N MET A 20 -13.46 -3.63 -6.61
CA MET A 20 -13.69 -2.59 -7.60
C MET A 20 -15.06 -1.96 -7.37
N LEU A 21 -15.15 -0.65 -7.65
CA LEU A 21 -16.43 0.05 -7.60
C LEU A 21 -17.34 -0.42 -8.74
N THR A 22 -18.61 -0.69 -8.42
CA THR A 22 -19.65 -0.90 -9.42
C THR A 22 -19.92 0.40 -10.21
N ALA A 23 -20.67 0.34 -11.30
CA ALA A 23 -21.03 1.55 -12.07
C ALA A 23 -21.76 2.59 -11.19
N ALA A 24 -22.78 2.16 -10.45
CA ALA A 24 -23.53 3.03 -9.55
C ALA A 24 -22.64 3.65 -8.44
N GLU A 25 -21.71 2.87 -7.88
CA GLU A 25 -20.77 3.38 -6.87
C GLU A 25 -19.76 4.37 -7.45
N ARG A 26 -19.33 4.19 -8.71
CA ARG A 26 -18.50 5.16 -9.41
C ARG A 26 -19.25 6.47 -9.62
N ASP A 27 -20.52 6.43 -9.96
CA ASP A 27 -21.34 7.64 -10.14
C ASP A 27 -21.53 8.39 -8.82
N LEU A 28 -21.73 7.67 -7.72
CA LEU A 28 -21.77 8.26 -6.37
C LEU A 28 -20.43 8.89 -5.98
N ALA A 29 -19.31 8.19 -6.23
CA ALA A 29 -17.98 8.72 -5.96
C ALA A 29 -17.67 9.98 -6.80
N GLN A 30 -18.06 9.99 -8.08
CA GLN A 30 -17.91 11.15 -8.95
C GLN A 30 -18.75 12.34 -8.48
N SER A 31 -19.98 12.07 -8.03
CA SER A 31 -20.88 13.10 -7.48
C SER A 31 -20.31 13.73 -6.21
N LEU A 32 -19.71 12.93 -5.31
CA LEU A 32 -19.00 13.42 -4.13
C LEU A 32 -17.78 14.26 -4.53
N LEU A 33 -16.98 13.78 -5.48
CA LEU A 33 -15.79 14.50 -5.95
C LEU A 33 -16.13 15.86 -6.57
N ASN A 34 -17.25 15.96 -7.28
CA ASN A 34 -17.72 17.23 -7.85
C ASN A 34 -18.11 18.24 -6.77
N ARG A 35 -18.80 17.80 -5.71
CA ARG A 35 -19.12 18.66 -4.57
C ARG A 35 -17.86 19.15 -3.88
N LEU A 36 -16.92 18.25 -3.60
CA LEU A 36 -15.63 18.62 -3.00
C LEU A 36 -14.86 19.64 -3.85
N ARG A 37 -14.89 19.52 -5.17
CA ARG A 37 -14.23 20.48 -6.07
C ARG A 37 -14.85 21.87 -5.98
N ALA A 38 -16.18 21.95 -5.95
CA ALA A 38 -16.90 23.21 -5.77
C ALA A 38 -16.57 23.85 -4.42
N ASP A 39 -16.64 23.07 -3.32
CA ASP A 39 -16.31 23.55 -1.98
C ASP A 39 -14.87 24.11 -1.91
N LEU A 40 -13.93 23.46 -2.59
CA LEU A 40 -12.53 23.90 -2.66
C LEU A 40 -12.34 25.18 -3.47
N GLU A 41 -13.08 25.33 -4.57
CA GLU A 41 -13.06 26.55 -5.38
C GLU A 41 -13.62 27.73 -4.57
N ASP A 42 -14.74 27.54 -3.88
CA ASP A 42 -15.35 28.53 -3.01
C ASP A 42 -14.41 28.93 -1.85
N LEU A 43 -13.82 27.94 -1.15
CA LEU A 43 -12.86 28.18 -0.06
C LEU A 43 -11.60 28.91 -0.53
N SER A 44 -11.22 28.73 -1.79
CA SER A 44 -10.05 29.40 -2.35
C SER A 44 -10.33 30.86 -2.75
N SER A 45 -11.59 31.28 -2.81
CA SER A 45 -12.01 32.61 -3.29
C SER A 45 -11.37 32.99 -4.63
N GLY A 46 -11.21 32.00 -5.53
CA GLY A 46 -10.57 32.17 -6.84
C GLY A 46 -9.03 32.23 -6.82
N ASN A 47 -8.37 32.03 -5.68
CA ASN A 47 -6.92 31.99 -5.60
C ASN A 47 -6.37 30.61 -6.04
N PRO A 48 -5.64 30.53 -7.17
CA PRO A 48 -5.18 29.25 -7.72
C PRO A 48 -4.13 28.54 -6.85
N ASP A 49 -3.25 29.28 -6.17
CA ASP A 49 -2.20 28.72 -5.31
C ASP A 49 -2.82 28.10 -4.05
N LEU A 50 -3.82 28.77 -3.48
CA LEU A 50 -4.54 28.27 -2.31
C LEU A 50 -5.39 27.03 -2.68
N LEU A 51 -6.07 27.06 -3.83
CA LEU A 51 -6.81 25.91 -4.35
C LEU A 51 -5.90 24.70 -4.55
N PHE A 52 -4.71 24.91 -5.13
CA PHE A 52 -3.69 23.87 -5.26
C PHE A 52 -3.26 23.31 -3.90
N ALA A 53 -2.98 24.20 -2.92
CA ALA A 53 -2.57 23.80 -1.58
C ALA A 53 -3.63 22.93 -0.88
N TYR A 54 -4.91 23.29 -0.96
CA TYR A 54 -6.00 22.49 -0.39
C TYR A 54 -6.16 21.14 -1.06
N ARG A 55 -6.14 21.08 -2.40
CA ARG A 55 -6.19 19.82 -3.16
C ARG A 55 -5.07 18.87 -2.73
N ARG A 56 -3.84 19.39 -2.64
CA ARG A 56 -2.68 18.61 -2.20
C ARG A 56 -2.79 18.15 -0.76
N LYS A 57 -3.31 18.99 0.13
CA LYS A 57 -3.55 18.65 1.54
C LYS A 57 -4.55 17.49 1.65
N ILE A 58 -5.71 17.58 1.01
CA ILE A 58 -6.74 16.52 1.07
C ILE A 58 -6.22 15.22 0.47
N TYR A 59 -5.59 15.26 -0.71
CA TYR A 59 -4.99 14.07 -1.32
C TYR A 59 -3.99 13.38 -0.38
N LYS A 60 -3.15 14.16 0.30
CA LYS A 60 -2.18 13.66 1.28
C LYS A 60 -2.88 12.98 2.47
N GLU A 61 -3.91 13.61 3.05
CA GLU A 61 -4.60 13.03 4.21
C GLU A 61 -5.35 11.75 3.83
N LEU A 62 -6.06 11.71 2.70
CA LEU A 62 -6.71 10.49 2.20
C LEU A 62 -5.69 9.36 1.95
N THR A 63 -4.50 9.70 1.48
CA THR A 63 -3.40 8.72 1.34
C THR A 63 -2.94 8.19 2.70
N TYR A 64 -2.94 9.03 3.75
CA TYR A 64 -2.58 8.60 5.10
C TYR A 64 -3.65 7.72 5.75
N ASP A 65 -4.93 7.95 5.44
CA ASP A 65 -5.99 7.06 5.90
C ASP A 65 -5.84 5.64 5.32
N GLU A 66 -5.39 5.52 4.06
CA GLU A 66 -5.14 4.22 3.42
C GLU A 66 -3.80 3.59 3.84
N ARG A 67 -2.72 4.39 3.87
CA ARG A 67 -1.35 3.89 3.94
C ARG A 67 -0.65 4.14 5.28
N GLY A 68 -1.21 5.01 6.12
CA GLY A 68 -0.52 5.55 7.28
C GLY A 68 0.51 6.62 6.93
N THR A 69 1.13 7.17 7.97
CA THR A 69 2.09 8.27 7.82
C THR A 69 3.49 7.78 7.44
N PRO A 70 4.38 8.66 6.90
CA PRO A 70 5.78 8.30 6.63
C PRO A 70 6.53 7.79 7.87
N ALA A 71 6.21 8.32 9.06
CA ALA A 71 6.80 7.88 10.32
C ALA A 71 6.38 6.44 10.66
N MET A 72 5.09 6.12 10.52
CA MET A 72 4.58 4.75 10.68
C MET A 72 5.25 3.80 9.68
N HIS A 73 5.35 4.19 8.42
CA HIS A 73 6.04 3.41 7.38
C HIS A 73 7.50 3.10 7.75
N LYS A 74 8.25 4.10 8.26
CA LYS A 74 9.64 3.90 8.68
C LYS A 74 9.74 2.92 9.86
N ALA A 75 8.84 3.04 10.83
CA ALA A 75 8.76 2.13 11.97
C ALA A 75 8.46 0.68 11.52
N LEU A 76 7.46 0.50 10.64
CA LEU A 76 7.09 -0.80 10.08
C LEU A 76 8.22 -1.43 9.28
N LYS A 77 8.93 -0.66 8.44
CA LYS A 77 10.11 -1.15 7.71
C LYS A 77 11.18 -1.68 8.66
N ARG A 78 11.46 -0.95 9.74
CA ARG A 78 12.47 -1.36 10.73
C ARG A 78 12.03 -2.62 11.47
N ALA A 79 10.78 -2.68 11.92
CA ALA A 79 10.23 -3.84 12.60
C ALA A 79 10.28 -5.09 11.71
N LYS A 80 9.84 -4.98 10.46
CA LYS A 80 9.88 -6.09 9.50
C LYS A 80 11.28 -6.50 9.09
N TYR A 81 12.21 -5.55 8.97
CA TYR A 81 13.61 -5.88 8.71
C TYR A 81 14.19 -6.75 9.83
N GLN A 82 13.89 -6.43 11.09
CA GLN A 82 14.31 -7.24 12.25
C GLN A 82 13.63 -8.61 12.27
N GLU A 83 12.31 -8.64 12.07
CA GLU A 83 11.52 -9.88 12.03
C GLU A 83 11.99 -10.83 10.92
N GLN A 84 12.31 -10.30 9.74
CA GLN A 84 12.80 -11.07 8.60
C GLN A 84 14.31 -11.30 8.61
N LEU A 85 15.00 -10.96 9.69
CA LEU A 85 16.47 -11.07 9.83
C LEU A 85 17.26 -10.40 8.70
N GLY A 86 16.73 -9.29 8.17
CA GLY A 86 17.30 -8.56 7.05
C GLY A 86 17.21 -9.28 5.71
N LEU A 87 16.38 -10.32 5.56
CA LEU A 87 16.20 -11.08 4.33
C LEU A 87 14.89 -10.71 3.62
N CYS A 88 14.90 -10.82 2.30
CA CYS A 88 13.70 -10.62 1.49
C CYS A 88 12.72 -11.77 1.69
N ALA A 89 11.44 -11.45 1.86
CA ALA A 89 10.40 -12.45 2.07
C ALA A 89 10.15 -13.36 0.85
N ILE A 90 10.56 -12.94 -0.35
CA ILE A 90 10.36 -13.71 -1.60
C ILE A 90 11.61 -14.53 -1.94
N CYS A 91 12.74 -13.88 -2.21
CA CYS A 91 13.94 -14.55 -2.70
C CYS A 91 14.92 -14.98 -1.60
N ARG A 92 14.64 -14.64 -0.33
CA ARG A 92 15.48 -14.93 0.86
C ARG A 92 16.90 -14.33 0.83
N ASN A 93 17.25 -13.53 -0.17
CA ASN A 93 18.52 -12.81 -0.22
C ASN A 93 18.51 -11.59 0.72
N PRO A 94 19.69 -11.11 1.17
CA PRO A 94 19.80 -9.91 1.99
C PRO A 94 19.10 -8.70 1.36
N LEU A 95 18.34 -7.97 2.17
CA LEU A 95 17.69 -6.74 1.78
C LEU A 95 18.71 -5.59 1.73
N PRO A 96 18.61 -4.69 0.75
CA PRO A 96 19.47 -3.52 0.67
C PRO A 96 19.14 -2.54 1.79
N GLU A 97 20.13 -1.78 2.23
CA GLU A 97 19.96 -0.72 3.23
C GLU A 97 18.96 0.37 2.78
N ARG A 98 18.82 0.55 1.46
CA ARG A 98 17.92 1.52 0.83
C ARG A 98 17.06 0.85 -0.22
N TYR A 99 15.90 1.44 -0.49
CA TYR A 99 14.96 1.00 -1.53
C TYR A 99 14.28 -0.36 -1.30
N ALA A 100 14.36 -0.93 -0.09
CA ALA A 100 13.46 -2.03 0.30
C ALA A 100 12.00 -1.55 0.29
N VAL A 101 11.12 -2.36 -0.27
CA VAL A 101 9.70 -2.05 -0.50
C VAL A 101 8.84 -2.78 0.54
N LEU A 102 7.89 -2.06 1.13
CA LEU A 102 6.82 -2.70 1.91
C LEU A 102 5.71 -3.10 0.94
N ASP A 103 5.62 -4.40 0.68
CA ASP A 103 4.53 -5.01 -0.09
C ASP A 103 3.42 -5.40 0.87
N ARG A 104 2.17 -5.08 0.49
CA ARG A 104 0.96 -5.47 1.23
C ARG A 104 0.42 -6.76 0.63
N PHE A 105 -0.07 -7.66 1.47
CA PHE A 105 -0.81 -8.83 0.97
C PHE A 105 -2.18 -8.41 0.44
N GLU A 106 -2.90 -7.56 1.18
CA GLU A 106 -4.20 -7.01 0.78
C GLU A 106 -4.18 -5.47 0.88
N ALA A 107 -4.56 -4.75 -0.18
CA ALA A 107 -4.49 -3.28 -0.14
C ALA A 107 -5.48 -2.67 0.86
N ALA A 108 -6.69 -3.24 0.98
CA ALA A 108 -7.76 -2.75 1.84
C ALA A 108 -7.45 -2.83 3.34
N LYS A 109 -6.54 -3.73 3.77
CA LYS A 109 -6.14 -3.88 5.17
C LYS A 109 -5.05 -2.88 5.60
N GLY A 110 -4.57 -2.02 4.70
CA GLY A 110 -3.57 -1.00 5.00
C GLY A 110 -2.19 -1.58 5.34
N TYR A 111 -1.31 -0.75 5.93
CA TYR A 111 0.02 -1.20 6.38
C TYR A 111 -0.01 -1.59 7.86
N THR A 112 -0.26 -2.87 8.15
CA THR A 112 -0.12 -3.46 9.49
C THR A 112 1.00 -4.50 9.50
N VAL A 113 1.48 -4.90 10.67
CA VAL A 113 2.58 -5.89 10.78
C VAL A 113 2.16 -7.24 10.16
N GLU A 114 0.90 -7.61 10.22
CA GLU A 114 0.37 -8.89 9.74
C GLU A 114 0.12 -8.86 8.22
N ASN A 115 -0.18 -7.68 7.67
CA ASN A 115 -0.56 -7.51 6.27
C ASN A 115 0.60 -7.04 5.37
N ILE A 116 1.83 -7.01 5.86
CA ILE A 116 2.98 -6.52 5.11
C ILE A 116 4.15 -7.50 5.12
N ARG A 117 4.96 -7.42 4.07
CA ARG A 117 6.29 -8.03 3.98
C ARG A 117 7.29 -7.05 3.38
N LEU A 118 8.55 -7.20 3.75
CA LEU A 118 9.64 -6.38 3.22
C LEU A 118 10.35 -7.15 2.10
N ILE A 119 10.40 -6.56 0.90
CA ILE A 119 10.93 -7.19 -0.32
C ILE A 119 11.86 -6.25 -1.09
N HIS A 120 12.64 -6.81 -2.03
CA HIS A 120 13.41 -6.01 -2.99
C HIS A 120 12.49 -5.30 -3.99
N SER A 121 12.95 -4.17 -4.52
CA SER A 121 12.29 -3.48 -5.64
C SER A 121 12.06 -4.41 -6.84
N ASN A 122 13.04 -5.24 -7.19
CA ASN A 122 12.92 -6.16 -8.34
C ASN A 122 11.90 -7.27 -8.09
N CYS A 123 11.83 -7.77 -6.84
CA CYS A 123 10.81 -8.75 -6.45
C CYS A 123 9.41 -8.11 -6.44
N ASP A 124 9.30 -6.83 -6.07
CA ASP A 124 8.04 -6.09 -6.16
C ASP A 124 7.58 -5.98 -7.61
N ILE A 125 8.42 -5.51 -8.53
CA ILE A 125 8.10 -5.41 -9.97
C ILE A 125 7.56 -6.74 -10.52
N THR A 126 8.24 -7.84 -10.18
CA THR A 126 7.83 -9.19 -10.61
C THR A 126 6.46 -9.56 -10.04
N THR A 127 6.24 -9.30 -8.74
CA THR A 127 4.97 -9.57 -8.06
C THR A 127 3.82 -8.71 -8.61
N GLN A 128 4.06 -7.43 -8.91
CA GLN A 128 3.05 -6.53 -9.47
C GLN A 128 2.67 -6.94 -10.90
N ALA A 129 3.64 -7.39 -11.70
CA ALA A 129 3.39 -7.93 -13.04
C ALA A 129 2.53 -9.20 -12.98
N GLU A 130 2.83 -10.13 -12.07
CA GLU A 130 2.02 -11.33 -11.83
C GLU A 130 0.59 -11.00 -11.41
N ARG A 131 0.42 -9.97 -10.57
CA ARG A 131 -0.88 -9.48 -10.11
C ARG A 131 -1.61 -8.60 -11.14
N ARG A 132 -1.01 -8.35 -12.32
CA ARG A 132 -1.57 -7.51 -13.41
C ARG A 132 -1.90 -6.07 -12.99
N TYR A 133 -1.11 -5.53 -12.06
CA TYR A 133 -1.19 -4.12 -11.66
C TYR A 133 -0.17 -3.22 -12.40
N ALA A 134 0.70 -3.84 -13.22
CA ALA A 134 1.72 -3.16 -14.04
C ALA A 134 1.16 -2.66 -15.38
#